data_AF-A0A2N6SCT7-F1
#
_entry.id   AF-A0A2N6SCT7-F1
#
_cell.length_a   1.000
_cell.length_b   1.000
_cell.length_c   1.000
_cell.angle_alpha   90.00
_cell.angle_beta   90.00
_cell.angle_gamma   90.00
#
_symmetry.space_group_name_H-M   'P 1'
#
loop_
_entity.id
_entity.type
_entity.pdbx_description
1 polymer ?
#
loop_
_entity_poly.entity_id
_entity_poly.type
_entity_poly.pdbx_seq_one_letter_code
_entity_poly.pdbx_strand_id
1 'polypeptide(L)'
;MSREEKLRTIISTIDKSEYSNNKENNLQHNCKMKTFKDPQETWLSSTFSKMKYADYKPFQFVDGEGVRCSIYLSGCLFACKECFNESIQNFNAGNPYTMELEDKIIEDLGNSYVQGLTLLGGEPFLNTQVAIQLAERVRKEFGNEKDIWVYSGYTYEQLLRSSEDKKKLLSLCDVLVDGPFMIFLKDLSLRFRGSSNQRIIDIKKSTIDNVVLYLD
;
A
#
# COMPACT_ATOMS: atom_id res chain seq x y z
N MET A 1 -40.90 17.91 28.65
CA MET A 1 -39.59 17.22 28.66
C MET A 1 -38.66 17.84 27.63
N SER A 2 -37.51 18.34 28.10
CA SER A 2 -36.44 18.86 27.25
C SER A 2 -35.87 17.76 26.34
N ARG A 3 -35.11 18.15 25.31
CA ARG A 3 -34.46 17.19 24.40
C ARG A 3 -33.52 16.24 25.15
N GLU A 4 -32.86 16.74 26.18
CA GLU A 4 -31.99 15.94 27.05
C GLU A 4 -32.77 14.95 27.92
N GLU A 5 -33.93 15.35 28.43
CA GLU A 5 -34.78 14.47 29.22
C GLU A 5 -35.34 13.34 28.36
N LYS A 6 -35.76 13.62 27.12
CA LYS A 6 -36.18 12.58 26.18
C LYS A 6 -35.05 11.60 25.85
N LEU A 7 -33.83 12.10 25.66
CA LEU A 7 -32.66 11.26 25.36
C LEU A 7 -32.30 10.36 26.56
N ARG A 8 -32.37 10.89 27.78
CA ARG A 8 -32.13 10.11 29.01
C ARG A 8 -33.17 9.01 29.21
N THR A 9 -34.44 9.32 28.98
CA THR A 9 -35.52 8.32 29.06
C THR A 9 -35.31 7.20 28.05
N ILE A 10 -34.97 7.53 26.79
CA ILE A 10 -34.69 6.54 25.75
C ILE A 10 -33.49 5.64 26.12
N ILE A 11 -32.41 6.23 26.64
CA ILE A 11 -31.22 5.46 27.06
C ILE A 11 -31.54 4.54 28.25
N SER A 12 -32.42 4.97 29.16
CA SER A 12 -32.82 4.16 30.33
C SER A 12 -33.73 2.98 29.98
N THR A 13 -34.40 3.01 28.83
CA THR A 13 -35.24 1.91 28.33
C THR A 13 -34.49 0.90 27.47
N ILE A 14 -33.22 1.16 27.13
CA ILE A 14 -32.39 0.19 26.40
C ILE A 14 -31.95 -0.88 27.39
N ASP A 15 -32.46 -2.10 27.22
CA ASP A 15 -31.98 -3.27 27.95
C ASP A 15 -30.55 -3.59 27.51
N LYS A 16 -29.60 -3.30 28.40
CA LYS A 16 -28.16 -3.55 28.16
C LYS A 16 -27.76 -4.98 28.50
N SER A 17 -28.69 -5.83 28.95
CA SER A 17 -28.40 -7.23 29.27
C SER A 17 -27.90 -8.02 28.05
N GLU A 18 -28.33 -7.67 26.83
CA GLU A 18 -27.81 -8.24 25.58
C GLU A 18 -26.40 -7.75 25.21
N TYR A 19 -25.98 -6.58 25.71
CA TYR A 19 -24.65 -5.99 25.45
C TYR A 19 -23.62 -6.28 26.54
N SER A 20 -24.05 -6.83 27.68
CA SER A 20 -23.20 -7.09 28.85
C SER A 20 -22.61 -8.50 28.91
N ASN A 21 -23.05 -9.46 28.08
CA ASN A 21 -22.71 -10.88 28.26
C ASN A 21 -21.96 -11.54 27.09
N ASN A 22 -21.30 -10.79 26.21
CA ASN A 22 -20.48 -11.36 25.13
C ASN A 22 -19.00 -10.93 25.16
N LYS A 23 -18.49 -10.50 26.32
CA LYS A 23 -17.05 -10.40 26.58
C LYS A 23 -16.65 -11.58 27.45
N GLU A 24 -16.38 -12.73 26.83
CA GLU A 24 -15.29 -13.65 27.23
C GLU A 24 -15.29 -15.00 26.48
N ASN A 25 -16.36 -15.41 25.78
CA ASN A 25 -16.41 -16.78 25.21
C ASN A 25 -16.78 -16.90 23.72
N ASN A 26 -16.32 -15.99 22.85
CA ASN A 26 -16.45 -16.20 21.39
C ASN A 26 -15.38 -15.51 20.51
N LEU A 27 -14.12 -15.44 20.97
CA LEU A 27 -12.97 -15.04 20.14
C LEU A 27 -12.60 -16.07 19.05
N GLN A 28 -13.45 -17.07 18.83
CA GLN A 28 -13.26 -18.13 17.82
C GLN A 28 -14.34 -18.13 16.74
N HIS A 29 -15.03 -17.00 16.53
CA HIS A 29 -15.65 -16.73 15.22
C HIS A 29 -14.63 -16.01 14.34
N ASN A 30 -13.72 -16.80 13.77
CA ASN A 30 -13.00 -16.42 12.56
C ASN A 30 -14.06 -16.04 11.52
N CYS A 31 -14.33 -14.75 11.34
CA CYS A 31 -15.01 -14.26 10.17
C CYS A 31 -14.11 -14.61 8.97
N LYS A 32 -14.29 -15.82 8.43
CA LYS A 32 -13.58 -16.37 7.26
C LYS A 32 -14.00 -15.67 5.97
N MET A 33 -14.50 -14.44 6.03
CA MET A 33 -14.70 -13.65 4.83
C MET A 33 -13.33 -13.22 4.34
N LYS A 34 -12.82 -13.94 3.35
CA LYS A 34 -11.59 -13.57 2.66
C LYS A 34 -11.81 -12.19 2.00
N THR A 35 -11.06 -11.19 2.44
CA THR A 35 -11.23 -9.80 1.99
C THR A 35 -10.30 -9.41 0.86
N PHE A 36 -9.49 -10.34 0.33
CA PHE A 36 -8.57 -10.14 -0.80
C PHE A 36 -8.28 -11.47 -1.49
N LYS A 37 -7.77 -11.47 -2.72
CA LYS A 37 -7.35 -12.68 -3.44
C LYS A 37 -5.92 -13.07 -3.06
N ASP A 38 -5.66 -14.36 -2.89
CA ASP A 38 -4.29 -14.83 -2.59
C ASP A 38 -3.40 -14.66 -3.82
N PRO A 39 -2.14 -14.22 -3.62
CA PRO A 39 -1.19 -14.08 -4.70
C PRO A 39 -0.95 -15.43 -5.37
N GLN A 40 -0.90 -15.43 -6.70
CA GLN A 40 -0.59 -16.62 -7.51
C GLN A 40 0.73 -16.42 -8.24
N GLU A 41 1.47 -17.51 -8.47
CA GLU A 41 2.71 -17.48 -9.26
C GLU A 41 2.46 -17.02 -10.72
N THR A 42 1.25 -17.24 -11.24
CA THR A 42 0.82 -16.82 -12.56
C THR A 42 0.55 -15.32 -12.68
N TRP A 43 0.58 -14.57 -11.57
CA TRP A 43 0.44 -13.12 -11.59
C TRP A 43 1.75 -12.45 -12.02
N LEU A 44 2.01 -12.52 -13.33
CA LEU A 44 3.18 -11.95 -13.96
C LEU A 44 2.86 -10.58 -14.55
N SER A 45 3.79 -9.64 -14.37
CA SER A 45 3.62 -8.28 -14.89
C SER A 45 3.55 -8.26 -16.43
N SER A 46 4.24 -9.19 -17.10
CA SER A 46 4.17 -9.40 -18.55
C SER A 46 2.78 -9.81 -19.04
N THR A 47 1.97 -10.42 -18.18
CA THR A 47 0.61 -10.87 -18.52
C THR A 47 -0.42 -9.78 -18.28
N PHE A 48 -0.32 -9.07 -17.15
CA PHE A 48 -1.39 -8.18 -16.69
C PHE A 48 -1.13 -6.70 -16.93
N SER A 49 0.12 -6.25 -16.81
CA SER A 49 0.43 -4.82 -16.91
C SER A 49 0.00 -4.26 -18.27
N LYS A 50 -0.60 -3.08 -18.24
CA LYS A 50 -0.87 -2.26 -19.42
C LYS A 50 0.08 -1.07 -19.51
N MET A 51 1.09 -1.02 -18.64
CA MET A 51 2.03 0.10 -18.50
C MET A 51 1.30 1.43 -18.35
N LYS A 52 0.31 1.45 -17.45
CA LYS A 52 -0.54 2.62 -17.17
C LYS A 52 -0.40 3.05 -15.71
N TYR A 53 -0.62 4.33 -15.48
CA TYR A 53 -0.72 4.92 -14.16
C TYR A 53 -2.07 5.65 -14.06
N ALA A 54 -2.68 5.61 -12.89
CA ALA A 54 -3.93 6.26 -12.60
C ALA A 54 -3.75 7.74 -12.27
N ASP A 55 -2.72 8.06 -11.51
CA ASP A 55 -2.44 9.42 -11.08
C ASP A 55 -0.96 9.61 -10.71
N TYR A 56 -0.48 10.84 -10.82
CA TYR A 56 0.83 11.25 -10.35
C TYR A 56 0.67 12.49 -9.48
N LYS A 57 1.15 12.41 -8.24
CA LYS A 57 1.02 13.47 -7.25
C LYS A 57 2.41 13.89 -6.77
N PRO A 58 2.90 15.06 -7.19
CA PRO A 58 4.13 15.61 -6.64
C PRO A 58 3.89 16.17 -5.23
N PHE A 59 4.97 16.24 -4.45
CA PHE A 59 5.06 16.94 -3.17
C PHE A 59 4.03 16.54 -2.11
N GLN A 60 3.76 15.24 -1.98
CA GLN A 60 2.82 14.68 -1.00
C GLN A 60 3.51 14.31 0.33
N PHE A 61 2.74 14.23 1.41
CA PHE A 61 3.25 13.89 2.75
C PHE A 61 2.61 12.61 3.33
N VAL A 62 1.66 12.01 2.61
CA VAL A 62 0.82 10.92 3.12
C VAL A 62 1.30 9.52 2.69
N ASP A 63 2.21 9.46 1.72
CA ASP A 63 2.63 8.23 1.05
C ASP A 63 4.05 7.77 1.47
N GLY A 64 4.55 8.28 2.60
CA GLY A 64 5.87 7.96 3.13
C GLY A 64 6.46 9.13 3.91
N GLU A 65 7.64 8.93 4.49
CA GLU A 65 8.33 9.99 5.21
C GLU A 65 8.87 11.10 4.29
N GLY A 66 8.84 12.33 4.78
CA GLY A 66 9.25 13.52 4.03
C GLY A 66 8.30 13.90 2.89
N VAL A 67 8.76 14.81 2.04
CA VAL A 67 8.03 15.21 0.83
C VAL A 67 8.27 14.15 -0.25
N ARG A 68 7.20 13.59 -0.80
CA ARG A 68 7.21 12.49 -1.78
C ARG A 68 6.77 12.95 -3.16
N CYS A 69 7.39 12.39 -4.20
CA CYS A 69 6.73 12.25 -5.50
C CYS A 69 6.05 10.89 -5.53
N SER A 70 4.73 10.84 -5.70
CA SER A 70 3.94 9.61 -5.61
C SER A 70 3.30 9.26 -6.95
N ILE A 71 3.57 8.07 -7.47
CA ILE A 71 2.91 7.56 -8.69
C ILE A 71 2.00 6.37 -8.34
N TYR A 72 0.74 6.47 -8.77
CA TYR A 72 -0.30 5.49 -8.52
C TYR A 72 -0.45 4.62 -9.77
N LEU A 73 0.15 3.42 -9.78
CA LEU A 73 0.12 2.50 -10.91
C LEU A 73 -1.24 1.80 -11.03
N SER A 74 -1.69 1.56 -12.27
CA SER A 74 -3.00 0.96 -12.54
C SER A 74 -2.95 -0.57 -12.51
N GLY A 75 -3.95 -1.19 -11.90
CA GLY A 75 -4.12 -2.64 -11.89
C GLY A 75 -3.72 -3.30 -10.58
N CYS A 76 -4.63 -4.08 -9.98
CA CYS A 76 -4.38 -4.86 -8.78
C CYS A 76 -5.23 -6.13 -8.78
N LEU A 77 -4.60 -7.30 -8.62
CA LEU A 77 -5.33 -8.57 -8.57
C LEU A 77 -5.77 -8.97 -7.15
N PHE A 78 -5.18 -8.37 -6.10
CA PHE A 78 -5.62 -8.62 -4.72
C PHE A 78 -7.07 -8.23 -4.49
N ALA A 79 -7.56 -7.16 -5.14
CA ALA A 79 -8.94 -6.71 -5.08
C ALA A 79 -9.47 -6.63 -3.63
N CYS A 80 -8.71 -5.98 -2.75
CA CYS A 80 -9.05 -5.90 -1.33
C CYS A 80 -10.42 -5.22 -1.16
N LYS A 81 -11.28 -5.78 -0.29
CA LYS A 81 -12.58 -5.21 0.05
C LYS A 81 -12.39 -3.87 0.78
N GLU A 82 -13.16 -2.85 0.40
CA GLU A 82 -13.04 -1.47 0.90
C GLU A 82 -11.63 -0.87 0.68
N CYS A 83 -10.95 -1.27 -0.40
CA CYS A 83 -9.65 -0.71 -0.75
C CYS A 83 -9.76 0.79 -1.04
N PHE A 84 -8.88 1.59 -0.43
CA PHE A 84 -8.80 3.03 -0.71
C PHE A 84 -8.60 3.34 -2.21
N ASN A 85 -7.89 2.46 -2.92
CA ASN A 85 -7.55 2.56 -4.33
C ASN A 85 -8.41 1.65 -5.23
N GLU A 86 -9.67 1.35 -4.83
CA GLU A 86 -10.55 0.45 -5.59
C GLU A 86 -10.71 0.86 -7.07
N SER A 87 -10.87 2.15 -7.34
CA SER A 87 -11.08 2.69 -8.69
C SER A 87 -9.92 2.41 -9.65
N ILE A 88 -8.72 2.12 -9.13
CA ILE A 88 -7.50 1.92 -9.93
C ILE A 88 -7.03 0.46 -9.92
N GLN A 89 -7.84 -0.47 -9.39
CA GLN A 89 -7.58 -1.92 -9.50
C GLN A 89 -7.73 -2.44 -10.94
N ASN A 90 -8.39 -1.70 -11.82
CA ASN A 90 -8.48 -2.00 -13.25
C ASN A 90 -7.17 -1.61 -13.96
N PHE A 91 -6.52 -2.57 -14.62
CA PHE A 91 -5.29 -2.33 -15.38
C PHE A 91 -5.44 -1.31 -16.51
N ASN A 92 -6.66 -1.04 -16.99
CA ASN A 92 -6.92 -0.02 -18.01
C ASN A 92 -7.17 1.39 -17.44
N ALA A 93 -7.20 1.57 -16.11
CA ALA A 93 -7.41 2.87 -15.48
C ALA A 93 -6.30 3.87 -15.85
N GLY A 94 -6.66 5.16 -15.88
CA GLY A 94 -5.73 6.27 -16.10
C GLY A 94 -5.10 6.32 -17.48
N ASN A 95 -3.83 6.74 -17.53
CA ASN A 95 -3.10 7.09 -18.74
C ASN A 95 -1.92 6.15 -18.99
N PRO A 96 -1.48 5.98 -20.25
CA PRO A 96 -0.21 5.32 -20.55
C PRO A 96 0.95 6.00 -19.81
N TYR A 97 1.88 5.21 -19.31
CA TYR A 97 3.16 5.70 -18.82
C TYR A 97 4.03 6.13 -20.00
N THR A 98 4.57 7.35 -19.96
CA THR A 98 5.37 7.91 -21.06
C THR A 98 6.68 8.50 -20.54
N MET A 99 7.64 8.72 -21.43
CA MET A 99 8.91 9.34 -21.09
C MET A 99 8.73 10.79 -20.59
N GLU A 100 7.74 11.52 -21.12
CA GLU A 100 7.45 12.89 -20.68
C GLU A 100 6.99 12.93 -19.22
N LEU A 101 6.19 11.94 -18.79
CA LEU A 101 5.83 11.82 -17.38
C LEU A 101 7.05 11.45 -16.53
N GLU A 102 7.87 10.52 -17.00
CA GLU A 102 9.08 10.10 -16.28
C GLU A 102 10.04 11.28 -16.08
N ASP A 103 10.29 12.06 -17.14
CA ASP A 103 11.11 13.27 -17.10
C ASP A 103 10.57 14.26 -16.07
N LYS A 104 9.24 14.45 -16.05
CA LYS A 104 8.59 15.30 -15.05
C LYS A 104 8.79 14.78 -13.62
N ILE A 105 8.62 13.48 -13.38
CA ILE A 105 8.81 12.89 -12.05
C ILE A 105 10.25 13.11 -11.57
N ILE A 106 11.21 12.90 -12.46
CA ILE A 106 12.64 13.08 -12.18
C ILE A 106 12.97 14.55 -11.88
N GLU A 107 12.45 15.49 -12.69
CA GLU A 107 12.60 16.92 -12.42
C GLU A 107 12.03 17.29 -11.04
N ASP A 108 10.81 16.85 -10.75
CA ASP A 108 10.16 17.10 -9.46
C ASP A 108 10.98 16.49 -8.30
N LEU A 109 11.52 15.27 -8.45
CA LEU A 109 12.41 14.62 -7.46
C LEU A 109 13.71 15.38 -7.22
N GLY A 110 14.22 16.09 -8.23
CA GLY A 110 15.44 16.89 -8.15
C GLY A 110 15.36 18.06 -7.17
N ASN A 111 14.16 18.45 -6.74
CA ASN A 111 13.99 19.46 -5.70
C ASN A 111 14.65 19.02 -4.38
N SER A 112 15.41 19.92 -3.76
CA SER A 112 16.18 19.62 -2.54
C SER A 112 15.32 19.28 -1.33
N TYR A 113 14.07 19.77 -1.30
CA TYR A 113 13.11 19.48 -0.24
C TYR A 113 12.35 18.16 -0.44
N VAL A 114 12.49 17.51 -1.60
CA VAL A 114 11.86 16.21 -1.89
C VAL A 114 12.74 15.10 -1.36
N GLN A 115 12.20 14.24 -0.50
CA GLN A 115 12.93 13.12 0.07
C GLN A 115 13.05 11.96 -0.92
N GLY A 116 12.02 11.69 -1.74
CA GLY A 116 12.10 10.60 -2.70
C GLY A 116 10.78 10.20 -3.38
N LEU A 117 10.79 9.00 -3.96
CA LEU A 117 9.74 8.43 -4.80
C LEU A 117 8.89 7.37 -4.09
N THR A 118 7.56 7.51 -4.07
CA THR A 118 6.67 6.40 -3.67
C THR A 118 6.01 5.77 -4.90
N LEU A 119 6.19 4.46 -5.04
CA LEU A 119 5.49 3.60 -5.98
C LEU A 119 4.31 2.95 -5.24
N LEU A 120 3.08 3.29 -5.64
CA LEU A 120 1.87 2.78 -5.01
C LEU A 120 0.74 2.64 -6.02
N GLY A 121 -0.49 2.51 -5.54
CA GLY A 121 -1.70 2.56 -6.36
C GLY A 121 -2.48 1.26 -6.30
N GLY A 122 -2.70 0.65 -7.47
CA GLY A 122 -3.16 -0.73 -7.58
C GLY A 122 -2.11 -1.68 -6.99
N GLU A 123 -1.23 -2.24 -7.81
CA GLU A 123 -0.15 -3.10 -7.36
C GLU A 123 1.13 -2.86 -8.20
N PRO A 124 2.15 -2.18 -7.65
CA PRO A 124 3.43 -1.96 -8.32
C PRO A 124 4.11 -3.23 -8.80
N PHE A 125 4.03 -4.33 -8.03
CA PHE A 125 4.64 -5.61 -8.42
C PHE A 125 3.88 -6.37 -9.53
N LEU A 126 2.74 -5.84 -9.99
CA LEU A 126 2.05 -6.27 -11.23
C LEU A 126 2.25 -5.27 -12.38
N ASN A 127 3.13 -4.28 -12.18
CA ASN A 127 3.52 -3.26 -13.13
C ASN A 127 5.04 -3.04 -13.12
N THR A 128 5.81 -4.12 -12.95
CA THR A 128 7.27 -4.10 -12.79
C THR A 128 7.98 -3.44 -13.97
N GLN A 129 7.44 -3.48 -15.19
CA GLN A 129 8.02 -2.78 -16.34
C GLN A 129 8.14 -1.27 -16.07
N VAL A 130 7.06 -0.64 -15.60
CA VAL A 130 7.06 0.80 -15.28
C VAL A 130 7.85 1.07 -14.00
N ALA A 131 7.59 0.28 -12.96
CA ALA A 131 8.17 0.48 -11.64
C ALA A 131 9.70 0.33 -11.65
N ILE A 132 10.24 -0.68 -12.33
CA ILE A 132 11.69 -0.88 -12.47
C ILE A 132 12.30 0.24 -13.30
N GLN A 133 11.70 0.58 -14.45
CA GLN A 133 12.22 1.63 -15.31
C GLN A 133 12.40 2.95 -14.55
N LEU A 134 11.36 3.39 -13.84
CA LEU A 134 11.42 4.61 -13.04
C LEU A 134 12.40 4.49 -11.88
N ALA A 135 12.38 3.37 -11.13
CA ALA A 135 13.27 3.18 -9.99
C ALA A 135 14.75 3.14 -10.41
N GLU A 136 15.08 2.47 -11.52
CA GLU A 136 16.44 2.46 -12.07
C GLU A 136 16.88 3.86 -12.50
N ARG A 137 15.98 4.67 -13.08
CA ARG A 137 16.29 6.05 -13.42
C ARG A 137 16.53 6.91 -12.18
N VAL A 138 15.73 6.76 -11.14
CA VAL A 138 15.99 7.43 -9.84
C VAL A 138 17.36 7.04 -9.29
N ARG A 139 17.73 5.76 -9.33
CA ARG A 139 19.07 5.31 -8.91
C ARG A 139 20.18 5.88 -9.78
N LYS A 140 19.96 5.99 -11.09
CA LYS A 140 20.93 6.56 -12.03
C LYS A 140 21.18 8.04 -11.76
N GLU A 141 20.15 8.82 -11.48
CA GLU A 141 20.25 10.27 -11.36
C GLU A 141 20.57 10.75 -9.95
N PHE A 142 20.11 10.03 -8.93
CA PHE A 142 20.25 10.45 -7.53
C PHE A 142 20.96 9.43 -6.62
N GLY A 143 21.37 8.27 -7.16
CA GLY A 143 21.97 7.21 -6.35
C GLY A 143 21.07 6.77 -5.20
N ASN A 144 21.57 6.93 -3.97
CA ASN A 144 20.84 6.62 -2.73
C ASN A 144 20.33 7.88 -2.01
N GLU A 145 20.47 9.07 -2.59
CA GLU A 145 20.03 10.32 -1.94
C GLU A 145 18.51 10.46 -1.88
N LYS A 146 17.81 9.84 -2.83
CA LYS A 146 16.35 9.79 -2.89
C LYS A 146 15.88 8.37 -2.54
N ASP A 147 15.12 8.22 -1.47
CA ASP A 147 14.61 6.92 -1.06
C ASP A 147 13.39 6.49 -1.89
N ILE A 148 13.25 5.18 -2.10
CA ILE A 148 12.17 4.58 -2.87
C ILE A 148 11.31 3.75 -1.93
N TRP A 149 10.06 4.18 -1.78
CA TRP A 149 9.04 3.45 -1.05
C TRP A 149 8.16 2.67 -2.03
N VAL A 150 7.79 1.45 -1.69
CA VAL A 150 6.87 0.63 -2.50
C VAL A 150 5.76 0.07 -1.62
N TYR A 151 4.51 0.30 -2.01
CA TYR A 151 3.35 -0.33 -1.37
C TYR A 151 2.97 -1.60 -2.12
N SER A 152 2.64 -2.67 -1.42
CA SER A 152 2.26 -3.93 -2.04
C SER A 152 1.29 -4.74 -1.20
N GLY A 153 0.39 -5.46 -1.86
CA GLY A 153 -0.41 -6.52 -1.24
C GLY A 153 0.40 -7.80 -1.01
N TYR A 154 1.57 -7.95 -1.63
CA TYR A 154 2.49 -9.04 -1.32
C TYR A 154 3.21 -8.78 0.00
N THR A 155 3.54 -9.86 0.71
CA THR A 155 4.51 -9.81 1.81
C THR A 155 5.94 -9.86 1.29
N TYR A 156 6.88 -9.33 2.06
CA TYR A 156 8.32 -9.37 1.76
C TYR A 156 8.79 -10.80 1.43
N GLU A 157 8.35 -11.79 2.22
CA GLU A 157 8.72 -13.18 2.06
C GLU A 157 8.12 -13.82 0.79
N GLN A 158 6.96 -13.35 0.33
CA GLN A 158 6.39 -13.75 -0.96
C GLN A 158 7.18 -13.14 -2.12
N LEU A 159 7.58 -11.87 -2.01
CA LEU A 159 8.36 -11.18 -3.05
C LEU A 159 9.75 -11.79 -3.23
N LEU A 160 10.43 -12.17 -2.13
CA LEU A 160 11.73 -12.86 -2.18
C LEU A 160 11.67 -14.20 -2.93
N ARG A 161 10.50 -14.85 -2.97
CA ARG A 161 10.28 -16.13 -3.66
C ARG A 161 9.58 -15.99 -5.01
N SER A 162 9.33 -14.76 -5.47
CA SER A 162 8.56 -14.52 -6.68
C SER A 162 9.40 -14.49 -7.96
N SER A 163 8.80 -14.01 -9.05
CA SER A 163 9.45 -13.84 -10.34
C SER A 163 10.62 -12.84 -10.28
N GLU A 164 11.58 -12.99 -11.19
CA GLU A 164 12.82 -12.20 -11.19
C GLU A 164 12.59 -10.70 -11.35
N ASP A 165 11.55 -10.29 -12.07
CA ASP A 165 11.14 -8.89 -12.19
C ASP A 165 10.69 -8.31 -10.84
N LYS A 166 9.94 -9.06 -10.03
CA LYS A 166 9.54 -8.61 -8.68
C LYS A 166 10.75 -8.55 -7.76
N LYS A 167 11.65 -9.54 -7.78
CA LYS A 167 12.89 -9.49 -7.01
C LYS A 167 13.76 -8.30 -7.41
N LYS A 168 13.84 -8.00 -8.70
CA LYS A 168 14.56 -6.84 -9.23
C LYS A 168 13.97 -5.53 -8.71
N LEU A 169 12.64 -5.35 -8.78
CA LEU A 169 11.99 -4.16 -8.20
C LEU A 169 12.25 -4.05 -6.70
N LEU A 170 12.14 -5.16 -5.96
CA LEU A 170 12.42 -5.20 -4.53
C LEU A 170 13.86 -4.79 -4.21
N SER A 171 14.84 -5.17 -5.04
CA SER A 171 16.25 -4.79 -4.84
C SER A 171 16.53 -3.29 -5.04
N LEU A 172 15.62 -2.57 -5.70
CA LEU A 172 15.69 -1.12 -5.89
C LEU A 172 14.96 -0.35 -4.78
N CYS A 173 14.17 -1.03 -3.96
CA CYS A 173 13.35 -0.48 -2.89
C CYS A 173 14.18 -0.23 -1.62
N ASP A 174 13.92 0.87 -0.91
CA ASP A 174 14.46 1.12 0.42
C ASP A 174 13.46 0.76 1.53
N VAL A 175 12.18 1.07 1.31
CA VAL A 175 11.10 0.83 2.28
C VAL A 175 9.92 0.15 1.61
N LEU A 176 9.54 -1.02 2.10
CA LEU A 176 8.37 -1.76 1.62
C LEU A 176 7.23 -1.65 2.62
N VAL A 177 6.07 -1.15 2.19
CA VAL A 177 4.81 -1.30 2.92
C VAL A 177 4.13 -2.56 2.39
N ASP A 178 4.20 -3.63 3.17
CA ASP A 178 3.85 -4.97 2.71
C ASP A 178 2.51 -5.48 3.26
N GLY A 179 1.93 -6.45 2.54
CA GLY A 179 0.70 -7.13 2.91
C GLY A 179 -0.60 -6.45 2.45
N PRO A 180 -1.66 -7.25 2.23
CA PRO A 180 -2.92 -6.75 1.72
C PRO A 180 -3.66 -5.90 2.76
N PHE A 181 -4.44 -4.94 2.29
CA PHE A 181 -5.37 -4.22 3.16
C PHE A 181 -6.47 -5.15 3.71
N MET A 182 -6.66 -5.11 5.02
CA MET A 182 -7.67 -5.93 5.73
C MET A 182 -8.61 -5.01 6.49
N ILE A 183 -9.85 -4.86 6.01
CA ILE A 183 -10.85 -3.92 6.56
C ILE A 183 -11.12 -4.10 8.05
N PHE A 184 -11.06 -5.34 8.56
CA PHE A 184 -11.28 -5.62 9.99
C PHE A 184 -10.07 -5.27 10.88
N LEU A 185 -8.93 -4.98 10.27
CA LEU A 185 -7.72 -4.46 10.93
C LEU A 185 -7.48 -3.00 10.57
N LYS A 186 -8.46 -2.33 9.94
CA LYS A 186 -8.36 -0.92 9.55
C LYS A 186 -8.17 -0.06 10.79
N ASP A 187 -7.14 0.77 10.77
CA ASP A 187 -6.86 1.73 11.83
C ASP A 187 -6.29 3.01 11.22
N LEU A 188 -7.04 4.11 11.39
CA LEU A 188 -6.71 5.43 10.80
C LEU A 188 -5.60 6.16 11.57
N SER A 189 -5.21 5.67 12.74
CA SER A 189 -4.10 6.24 13.53
C SER A 189 -2.73 5.73 13.06
N LEU A 190 -2.71 4.67 12.25
CA LEU A 190 -1.48 4.10 11.72
C LEU A 190 -0.84 5.05 10.70
N ARG A 191 0.46 5.30 10.86
CA ARG A 191 1.24 6.05 9.87
C ARG A 191 1.45 5.20 8.63
N PHE A 192 1.16 5.75 7.45
CA PHE A 192 1.53 5.20 6.14
C PHE A 192 1.03 3.77 5.83
N ARG A 193 0.03 3.27 6.56
CA ARG A 193 -0.61 1.97 6.27
C ARG A 193 -2.08 2.02 6.65
N GLY A 194 -2.90 1.22 5.95
CA GLY A 194 -4.35 1.22 6.14
C GLY A 194 -4.84 0.23 7.18
N SER A 195 -4.08 -0.84 7.44
CA SER A 195 -4.44 -1.88 8.39
C SER A 195 -3.25 -2.42 9.19
N SER A 196 -3.50 -2.88 10.41
CA SER A 196 -2.45 -3.24 11.39
C SER A 196 -1.61 -4.47 11.02
N ASN A 197 -2.06 -5.29 10.06
CA ASN A 197 -1.28 -6.41 9.51
C ASN A 197 -0.16 -5.96 8.57
N GLN A 198 -0.27 -4.77 7.99
CA GLN A 198 0.71 -4.31 7.01
C GLN A 198 1.99 -3.88 7.73
N ARG A 199 3.17 -4.29 7.26
CA ARG A 199 4.45 -3.91 7.88
C ARG A 199 5.14 -2.85 7.05
N ILE A 200 5.86 -1.94 7.70
CA ILE A 200 6.72 -0.97 7.03
C ILE A 200 8.16 -1.44 7.26
N ILE A 201 8.76 -2.01 6.23
CA ILE A 201 10.00 -2.77 6.32
C ILE A 201 11.16 -1.96 5.75
N ASP A 202 12.24 -1.85 6.51
CA ASP A 202 13.52 -1.34 6.02
C ASP A 202 14.22 -2.46 5.21
N ILE A 203 14.18 -2.35 3.88
CA ILE A 203 14.69 -3.39 2.97
C ILE A 203 16.20 -3.54 3.09
N LYS A 204 16.93 -2.45 3.34
CA LYS A 204 18.40 -2.47 3.42
C LYS A 204 18.89 -3.17 4.69
N LYS A 205 18.12 -3.10 5.78
CA LYS A 205 18.45 -3.77 7.05
C LYS A 205 17.84 -5.17 7.20
N SER A 206 16.85 -5.50 6.38
CA SER A 206 16.14 -6.77 6.47
C SER A 206 16.86 -7.90 5.72
N THR A 207 16.67 -9.12 6.23
CA THR A 207 17.09 -10.38 5.61
C THR A 207 15.91 -11.35 5.60
N ILE A 208 16.04 -12.49 4.93
CA ILE A 208 14.97 -13.50 4.88
C ILE A 208 14.60 -14.05 6.26
N ASP A 209 15.56 -14.08 7.19
CA ASP A 209 15.38 -14.63 8.54
C ASP A 209 15.08 -13.55 9.59
N ASN A 210 15.34 -12.28 9.28
CA ASN A 210 15.17 -11.16 10.20
C ASN A 210 14.64 -9.92 9.47
N VAL A 211 13.37 -9.61 9.69
CA VAL A 211 12.70 -8.41 9.16
C VAL A 211 12.88 -7.25 10.12
N VAL A 212 13.44 -6.15 9.62
CA VAL A 212 13.63 -4.90 10.38
C VAL A 212 12.54 -3.92 9.98
N LEU A 213 11.80 -3.42 10.97
CA LEU A 213 10.71 -2.47 10.77
C LEU A 213 11.29 -1.04 10.75
N TYR A 214 10.81 -0.19 9.82
CA TYR A 214 11.38 1.15 9.58
C TYR A 214 10.91 2.19 10.62
N LEU A 215 9.74 2.02 11.23
CA LEU A 215 9.11 3.00 12.15
C LEU A 215 8.70 2.42 13.52
N ASP A 216 9.23 1.25 13.88
CA ASP A 216 8.99 0.60 15.17
C ASP A 216 10.26 0.58 16.04
#